data_AF-A0A9E0GGU8-F1
#
_entry.id   AF-A0A9E0GGU8-F1
#
_cell.length_a   1.000
_cell.length_b   1.000
_cell.length_c   1.000
_cell.angle_alpha   90.00
_cell.angle_beta   90.00
_cell.angle_gamma   90.00
#
_symmetry.space_group_name_H-M   'P 1'
#
loop_
_entity.id
_entity.type
_entity.pdbx_description
1 polymer ?
#
loop_
_entity_poly.entity_id
_entity_poly.type
_entity_poly.pdbx_seq_one_letter_code
_entity_poly.pdbx_strand_id
1 'polypeptide(L)'
;MFGSGLLKGLGVTMKHLVDTFVDDFQKVPSRYANSQAIDGKRKVMRQPLNQEGLLTIQYPEEKRIPPERFRYIPMLLWDTDADEDRCTACGICAKVCPPQCIWIVRDSDDAGKPVTRPAEFYIDASICMSCGFCAEFCPFDAIKMNHDYELAVYDRYPQLVYDKTELTVPIEYYAALWPTQYAAEETRRKQEAEEKRAKEEAKAAAAAAKAKAAAASDDKPQAEKKERTPEEMEEMKQKAREKAAAAKAKAKDGGDAEADAKKARMEEMKRKAQEKAKQRKAEQ
;
A
#
# COMPACT_ATOMS: atom_id res chain seq x y z
N MET A 1 -64.68 -10.07 1.70
CA MET A 1 -63.60 -9.13 1.33
C MET A 1 -62.19 -9.62 1.75
N PHE A 2 -61.85 -10.91 1.61
CA PHE A 2 -60.49 -11.40 1.93
C PHE A 2 -59.96 -12.51 0.99
N GLY A 3 -60.78 -13.03 0.06
CA GLY A 3 -60.47 -14.28 -0.66
C GLY A 3 -59.44 -14.18 -1.79
N SER A 4 -59.55 -13.18 -2.68
CA SER A 4 -58.68 -13.07 -3.86
C SER A 4 -57.27 -12.56 -3.52
N GLY A 5 -57.13 -11.74 -2.48
CA GLY A 5 -55.84 -11.26 -1.99
C GLY A 5 -54.98 -12.35 -1.38
N LEU A 6 -55.59 -13.26 -0.60
CA LEU A 6 -54.89 -14.37 0.04
C LEU A 6 -54.35 -15.37 -1.01
N LEU A 7 -55.17 -15.72 -2.01
CA LEU A 7 -54.75 -16.61 -3.10
C LEU A 7 -53.63 -16.01 -3.95
N LYS A 8 -53.68 -14.69 -4.22
CA LYS A 8 -52.57 -13.99 -4.90
C LYS A 8 -51.30 -14.01 -4.05
N GLY A 9 -51.40 -13.76 -2.74
CA GLY A 9 -50.27 -13.82 -1.83
C GLY A 9 -49.62 -15.20 -1.80
N LEU A 10 -50.42 -16.25 -1.62
CA LEU A 10 -49.94 -17.62 -1.61
C LEU A 10 -49.33 -18.03 -2.95
N GLY A 11 -49.92 -17.59 -4.07
CA GLY A 11 -49.39 -17.83 -5.41
C GLY A 11 -48.03 -17.17 -5.65
N VAL A 12 -47.85 -15.92 -5.18
CA VAL A 12 -46.55 -15.23 -5.23
C VAL A 12 -45.51 -15.94 -4.37
N THR A 13 -45.87 -16.34 -3.14
CA THR A 13 -44.97 -17.10 -2.27
C THR A 13 -44.57 -18.44 -2.89
N MET A 14 -45.53 -19.18 -3.44
CA MET A 14 -45.26 -20.46 -4.11
C MET A 14 -44.36 -20.27 -5.34
N LYS A 15 -44.59 -19.22 -6.13
CA LYS A 15 -43.73 -18.87 -7.26
C LYS A 15 -42.29 -18.64 -6.79
N HIS A 16 -42.07 -17.78 -5.80
CA HIS A 16 -40.72 -17.50 -5.29
C HIS A 16 -40.06 -18.74 -4.67
N LEU A 17 -40.83 -19.61 -4.02
CA LEU A 17 -40.34 -20.88 -3.50
C LEU A 17 -39.82 -21.76 -4.64
N VAL A 18 -40.63 -21.98 -5.67
CA VAL A 18 -40.26 -22.79 -6.83
C VAL A 18 -39.07 -22.18 -7.57
N ASP A 19 -39.11 -20.88 -7.88
CA ASP A 19 -38.03 -20.17 -8.57
C ASP A 19 -36.71 -20.32 -7.79
N THR A 20 -36.73 -20.27 -6.45
CA THR A 20 -35.52 -20.42 -5.62
C THR A 20 -34.89 -21.81 -5.70
N PHE A 21 -35.69 -22.87 -5.65
CA PHE A 21 -35.18 -24.25 -5.61
C PHE A 21 -34.87 -24.84 -6.99
N VAL A 22 -35.42 -24.24 -8.05
CA VAL A 22 -35.27 -24.74 -9.41
C VAL A 22 -34.24 -23.92 -10.22
N ASP A 23 -33.84 -22.73 -9.75
CA ASP A 23 -32.84 -21.87 -10.41
C ASP A 23 -31.53 -22.59 -10.74
N ASP A 24 -30.97 -23.33 -9.78
CA ASP A 24 -29.70 -24.06 -9.94
C ASP A 24 -29.81 -25.23 -10.94
N PHE A 25 -31.00 -25.81 -11.11
CA PHE A 25 -31.25 -26.88 -12.08
C PHE A 25 -31.53 -26.36 -13.49
N GLN A 26 -32.05 -25.13 -13.62
CA GLN A 26 -32.43 -24.55 -14.90
C GLN A 26 -31.31 -23.78 -15.61
N LYS A 27 -30.31 -23.27 -14.87
CA LYS A 27 -29.24 -22.44 -15.46
C LYS A 27 -27.99 -23.26 -15.80
N VAL A 28 -27.69 -23.33 -17.10
CA VAL A 28 -26.39 -23.76 -17.64
C VAL A 28 -25.69 -22.54 -18.26
N PRO A 29 -24.49 -22.16 -17.80
CA PRO A 29 -23.69 -22.82 -16.79
C PRO A 29 -24.21 -22.56 -15.36
N SER A 30 -23.98 -23.52 -14.45
CA SER A 30 -24.41 -23.43 -13.04
C SER A 30 -24.02 -22.09 -12.41
N ARG A 31 -24.78 -21.61 -11.43
CA ARG A 31 -24.43 -20.45 -10.59
C ARG A 31 -22.99 -20.52 -10.05
N TYR A 32 -22.44 -21.71 -9.87
CA TYR A 32 -21.08 -21.95 -9.39
C TYR A 32 -20.00 -22.05 -10.48
N ALA A 33 -20.35 -21.97 -11.77
CA ALA A 33 -19.42 -22.22 -12.85
C ALA A 33 -18.24 -21.23 -12.90
N ASN A 34 -18.49 -19.99 -12.47
CA ASN A 34 -17.48 -18.93 -12.38
C ASN A 34 -16.96 -18.73 -10.94
N SER A 35 -17.17 -19.70 -10.05
CA SER A 35 -16.69 -19.60 -8.67
C SER A 35 -15.21 -19.98 -8.57
N GLN A 36 -14.43 -19.18 -7.83
CA GLN A 36 -13.02 -19.47 -7.59
C GLN A 36 -12.85 -20.29 -6.32
N ALA A 37 -12.12 -21.40 -6.38
CA ALA A 37 -11.80 -22.19 -5.18
C ALA A 37 -10.60 -21.56 -4.45
N ILE A 38 -10.77 -21.16 -3.18
CA ILE A 38 -9.66 -20.65 -2.36
C ILE A 38 -8.85 -21.82 -1.76
N ASP A 39 -9.49 -22.76 -1.06
CA ASP A 39 -8.82 -23.85 -0.31
C ASP A 39 -9.38 -25.23 -0.63
N GLY A 40 -9.89 -25.42 -1.84
CA GLY A 40 -10.55 -26.65 -2.28
C GLY A 40 -11.95 -26.90 -1.67
N LYS A 41 -12.28 -26.30 -0.51
CA LYS A 41 -13.61 -26.33 0.11
C LYS A 41 -14.41 -25.04 -0.07
N ARG A 42 -13.72 -23.89 0.03
CA ARG A 42 -14.35 -22.57 -0.03
C ARG A 42 -14.40 -22.03 -1.46
N LYS A 43 -15.56 -21.54 -1.88
CA LYS A 43 -15.84 -20.97 -3.19
C LYS A 43 -16.13 -19.48 -3.08
N VAL A 44 -15.48 -18.69 -3.91
CA VAL A 44 -15.72 -17.27 -4.02
C VAL A 44 -16.62 -17.01 -5.22
N MET A 45 -17.75 -16.36 -4.98
CA MET A 45 -18.81 -16.15 -5.96
C MET A 45 -18.98 -14.68 -6.27
N ARG A 46 -19.16 -14.40 -7.56
CA ARG A 46 -19.62 -13.10 -8.02
C ARG A 46 -21.13 -13.14 -8.14
N GLN A 47 -21.84 -12.55 -7.18
CA GLN A 47 -23.28 -12.37 -7.29
C GLN A 47 -23.56 -11.16 -8.20
N PRO A 48 -24.18 -11.36 -9.38
CA PRO A 48 -24.52 -10.25 -10.26
C PRO A 48 -25.78 -9.53 -9.76
N LEU A 49 -25.96 -8.27 -10.17
CA LEU A 49 -27.11 -7.45 -9.74
C LEU A 49 -28.46 -7.98 -10.27
N ASN A 50 -28.42 -8.72 -11.37
CA ASN A 50 -29.57 -9.38 -11.99
C ASN A 50 -29.69 -10.86 -11.57
N GLN A 51 -29.16 -11.24 -10.41
CA GLN A 51 -29.32 -12.60 -9.90
C GLN A 51 -30.81 -12.87 -9.60
N GLU A 52 -31.38 -13.84 -10.30
CA GLU A 52 -32.69 -14.42 -10.01
C GLU A 52 -32.53 -15.69 -9.17
N GLY A 53 -33.59 -16.16 -8.52
CA GLY A 53 -33.56 -17.36 -7.68
C GLY A 53 -32.95 -17.11 -6.29
N LEU A 54 -31.98 -17.93 -5.89
CA LEU A 54 -31.40 -17.89 -4.56
C LEU A 54 -30.50 -16.66 -4.36
N LEU A 55 -30.98 -15.68 -3.59
CA LEU A 55 -30.26 -14.43 -3.31
C LEU A 55 -29.21 -14.53 -2.19
N THR A 56 -29.26 -15.58 -1.38
CA THR A 56 -28.33 -15.78 -0.26
C THR A 56 -27.04 -16.48 -0.70
N ILE A 57 -26.03 -16.38 0.16
CA ILE A 57 -24.71 -17.01 0.05
C ILE A 57 -24.49 -17.82 1.32
N GLN A 58 -24.01 -19.06 1.21
CA GLN A 58 -23.74 -19.91 2.38
C GLN A 58 -22.33 -19.65 2.94
N TYR A 59 -22.16 -18.59 3.73
CA TYR A 59 -20.92 -18.33 4.45
C TYR A 59 -20.72 -19.37 5.58
N PRO A 60 -19.51 -19.92 5.82
CA PRO A 60 -18.18 -19.53 5.29
C PRO A 60 -17.71 -20.30 4.05
N GLU A 61 -18.44 -21.33 3.60
CA GLU A 61 -18.10 -22.13 2.42
C GLU A 61 -18.14 -21.29 1.15
N GLU A 62 -19.06 -20.33 1.09
CA GLU A 62 -19.25 -19.41 -0.02
C GLU A 62 -18.97 -17.99 0.43
N LYS A 63 -18.16 -17.25 -0.34
CA LYS A 63 -17.82 -15.86 -0.05
C LYS A 63 -18.10 -14.96 -1.24
N ARG A 64 -18.54 -13.73 -0.95
CA ARG A 64 -18.67 -12.69 -1.96
C ARG A 64 -17.31 -12.05 -2.22
N ILE A 65 -17.00 -11.78 -3.49
CA ILE A 65 -15.86 -10.94 -3.86
C ILE A 65 -16.15 -9.51 -3.41
N PRO A 66 -15.37 -8.93 -2.48
CA PRO A 66 -15.50 -7.52 -2.15
C PRO A 66 -15.16 -6.66 -3.38
N PRO A 67 -15.85 -5.52 -3.59
CA PRO A 67 -15.52 -4.62 -4.68
C PRO A 67 -14.10 -4.07 -4.52
N GLU A 68 -13.48 -3.63 -5.63
CA GLU A 68 -12.10 -3.10 -5.62
C GLU A 68 -11.88 -2.02 -4.55
N ARG A 69 -12.82 -1.08 -4.43
CA ARG A 69 -12.76 0.03 -3.45
C ARG A 69 -13.29 -0.32 -2.06
N PHE A 70 -13.37 -1.61 -1.70
CA PHE A 70 -13.74 -2.03 -0.37
C PHE A 70 -12.72 -1.55 0.67
N ARG A 71 -13.20 -1.19 1.86
CA ARG A 71 -12.39 -0.58 2.91
C ARG A 71 -12.66 -1.27 4.23
N TYR A 72 -11.63 -1.87 4.82
CA TYR A 72 -11.72 -2.38 6.19
C TYR A 72 -10.49 -2.01 7.00
N ILE A 73 -9.51 -2.89 7.16
CA ILE A 73 -8.25 -2.56 7.82
C ILE A 73 -7.24 -1.96 6.84
N PRO A 74 -6.50 -0.90 7.23
CA PRO A 74 -5.39 -0.41 6.42
C PRO A 74 -4.23 -1.41 6.35
N MET A 75 -3.48 -1.39 5.26
CA MET A 75 -2.23 -2.14 5.06
C MET A 75 -1.11 -1.19 4.66
N LEU A 76 0.11 -1.50 5.07
CA LEU A 76 1.33 -0.78 4.72
C LEU A 76 2.01 -1.45 3.53
N LEU A 77 2.43 -0.68 2.54
CA LEU A 77 3.08 -1.21 1.35
C LEU A 77 4.59 -1.31 1.54
N TRP A 78 5.12 -2.50 1.27
CA TRP A 78 6.54 -2.77 1.08
C TRP A 78 6.86 -2.70 -0.42
N ASP A 79 7.87 -1.90 -0.77
CA ASP A 79 8.36 -1.83 -2.14
C ASP A 79 9.32 -3.00 -2.39
N THR A 80 8.91 -3.94 -3.25
CA THR A 80 9.69 -5.13 -3.56
C THR A 80 10.85 -4.87 -4.51
N ASP A 81 10.80 -3.79 -5.30
CA ASP A 81 11.86 -3.41 -6.23
C ASP A 81 12.99 -2.67 -5.50
N ALA A 82 12.64 -1.77 -4.58
CA ALA A 82 13.60 -1.00 -3.79
C ALA A 82 14.00 -1.68 -2.46
N ASP A 83 13.32 -2.76 -2.07
CA ASP A 83 13.48 -3.48 -0.80
C ASP A 83 13.38 -2.57 0.44
N GLU A 84 12.42 -1.65 0.43
CA GLU A 84 12.19 -0.70 1.53
C GLU A 84 10.70 -0.47 1.83
N ASP A 85 10.42 0.03 3.04
CA ASP A 85 9.10 0.51 3.41
C ASP A 85 8.75 1.76 2.60
N ARG A 86 7.56 1.81 1.98
CA ARG A 86 7.09 3.07 1.36
C ARG A 86 6.78 4.16 2.37
N CYS A 87 6.55 3.77 3.63
CA CYS A 87 6.19 4.69 4.69
C CYS A 87 7.43 5.48 5.15
N THR A 88 7.34 6.81 5.13
CA THR A 88 8.43 7.70 5.57
C THR A 88 8.27 8.20 7.01
N ALA A 89 7.29 7.66 7.75
CA ALA A 89 6.93 8.10 9.11
C ALA A 89 6.62 9.62 9.23
N CYS A 90 5.96 10.20 8.22
CA CYS A 90 5.60 11.63 8.20
C CYS A 90 4.50 12.03 9.21
N GLY A 91 3.74 11.08 9.75
CA GLY A 91 2.70 11.33 10.77
C GLY A 91 1.37 11.90 10.25
N ILE A 92 1.24 12.18 8.94
CA ILE A 92 0.02 12.77 8.37
C ILE A 92 -1.19 11.85 8.59
N CYS A 93 -1.04 10.54 8.35
CA CYS A 93 -2.12 9.56 8.53
C CYS A 93 -2.65 9.52 9.97
N ALA A 94 -1.77 9.63 10.98
CA ALA A 94 -2.18 9.70 12.38
C ALA A 94 -2.91 11.02 12.70
N LYS A 95 -2.45 12.13 12.12
CA LYS A 95 -3.07 13.46 12.32
C LYS A 95 -4.47 13.58 11.70
N VAL A 96 -4.69 12.99 10.53
CA VAL A 96 -5.99 13.03 9.84
C VAL A 96 -6.98 11.97 10.35
N CYS A 97 -6.52 11.01 11.15
CA CYS A 97 -7.34 9.92 11.68
C CYS A 97 -8.40 10.48 12.65
N PRO A 98 -9.71 10.41 12.33
CA PRO A 98 -10.74 10.99 13.20
C PRO A 98 -10.77 10.40 14.61
N PRO A 99 -10.65 9.07 14.81
CA PRO A 99 -10.61 8.50 16.15
C PRO A 99 -9.19 8.37 16.72
N GLN A 100 -8.16 8.89 16.03
CA GLN A 100 -6.76 8.89 16.48
C GLN A 100 -6.21 7.50 16.88
N CYS A 101 -6.50 6.47 16.06
CA CYS A 101 -6.14 5.07 16.36
C CYS A 101 -4.78 4.62 15.80
N ILE A 102 -3.94 5.54 15.32
CA ILE A 102 -2.65 5.24 14.67
C ILE A 102 -1.51 5.80 15.51
N TRP A 103 -0.56 4.95 15.88
CA TRP A 103 0.66 5.34 16.58
C TRP A 103 1.89 5.11 15.69
N ILE A 104 2.79 6.08 15.63
CA ILE A 104 3.95 6.04 14.73
C ILE A 104 5.18 6.55 15.49
N VAL A 105 6.22 5.72 15.53
CA VAL A 105 7.54 6.11 16.03
C VAL A 105 8.51 6.15 14.85
N ARG A 106 9.14 7.30 14.65
CA ARG A 106 10.11 7.47 13.56
C ARG A 106 11.46 6.90 13.96
N ASP A 107 12.09 6.20 13.03
CA ASP A 107 13.40 5.61 13.25
C ASP A 107 14.51 6.67 13.28
N SER A 108 15.64 6.33 13.90
CA SER A 108 16.83 7.18 14.03
C SER A 108 18.09 6.42 13.65
N ASP A 109 19.07 7.11 13.06
CA ASP A 109 20.39 6.54 12.75
C ASP A 109 21.26 6.43 14.02
N ASP A 110 22.41 5.79 13.89
CA ASP A 110 23.39 5.63 14.99
C ASP A 110 23.91 6.96 15.54
N ALA A 111 23.74 8.06 14.80
CA ALA A 111 24.08 9.42 15.19
C ALA A 111 22.88 10.20 15.77
N GLY A 112 21.73 9.55 15.96
CA GLY A 112 20.49 10.12 16.49
C GLY A 112 19.74 11.01 15.51
N LYS A 113 20.09 11.02 14.21
CA LYS A 113 19.34 11.75 13.18
C LYS A 113 18.15 10.92 12.72
N PRO A 114 17.00 11.55 12.50
CA PRO A 114 15.81 10.84 12.07
C PRO A 114 15.98 10.27 10.66
N VAL A 115 15.65 8.99 10.50
CA VAL A 115 15.59 8.31 9.21
C VAL A 115 14.16 8.38 8.65
N THR A 116 14.04 8.40 7.33
CA THR A 116 12.76 8.42 6.60
C THR A 116 12.10 7.03 6.56
N ARG A 117 11.97 6.38 7.72
CA ARG A 117 11.28 5.09 7.87
C ARG A 117 10.65 4.99 9.27
N PRO A 118 9.54 4.25 9.45
CA PRO A 118 8.98 3.99 10.78
C PRO A 118 9.77 2.90 11.49
N ALA A 119 10.18 3.17 12.73
CA ALA A 119 10.67 2.14 13.65
C ALA A 119 9.49 1.30 14.14
N GLU A 120 8.45 1.98 14.65
CA GLU A 120 7.23 1.34 15.11
C GLU A 120 6.02 1.97 14.43
N PHE A 121 5.03 1.14 14.12
CA PHE A 121 3.77 1.57 13.56
C PHE A 121 2.67 0.67 14.13
N TYR A 122 1.66 1.25 14.76
CA TYR A 122 0.54 0.50 15.30
C TYR A 122 -0.79 1.08 14.83
N ILE A 123 -1.77 0.20 14.59
CA ILE A 123 -3.15 0.57 14.36
C ILE A 123 -4.03 -0.22 15.34
N ASP A 124 -4.79 0.50 16.16
CA ASP A 124 -5.84 -0.11 16.97
C ASP A 124 -7.11 -0.30 16.12
N ALA A 125 -7.36 -1.53 15.70
CA ALA A 125 -8.51 -1.91 14.90
C ALA A 125 -9.84 -1.83 15.67
N SER A 126 -9.81 -1.91 17.00
CA SER A 126 -11.01 -1.81 17.83
C SER A 126 -11.59 -0.39 17.86
N ILE A 127 -10.74 0.62 17.59
CA ILE A 127 -11.10 2.04 17.53
C ILE A 127 -11.28 2.50 16.08
N CYS A 128 -10.57 1.88 15.14
CA CYS A 128 -10.61 2.25 13.73
C CYS A 128 -12.04 2.17 13.16
N MET A 129 -12.50 3.26 12.53
CA MET A 129 -13.80 3.33 11.87
C MET A 129 -13.74 3.06 10.34
N SER A 130 -12.61 2.55 9.84
CA SER A 130 -12.40 2.18 8.43
C SER A 130 -12.72 3.26 7.39
N CYS A 131 -12.57 4.55 7.76
CA CYS A 131 -12.94 5.69 6.89
C CYS A 131 -12.09 5.79 5.60
N GLY A 132 -10.82 5.36 5.64
CA GLY A 132 -9.89 5.45 4.52
C GLY A 132 -9.13 6.76 4.38
N PHE A 133 -9.30 7.74 5.30
CA PHE A 133 -8.57 9.00 5.24
C PHE A 133 -7.05 8.83 5.35
N CYS A 134 -6.59 7.84 6.12
CA CYS A 134 -5.15 7.55 6.18
C CYS A 134 -4.58 7.19 4.80
N ALA A 135 -5.33 6.47 3.96
CA ALA A 135 -4.92 6.08 2.61
C ALA A 135 -5.03 7.24 1.61
N GLU A 136 -6.09 8.06 1.69
CA GLU A 136 -6.30 9.19 0.77
C GLU A 136 -5.32 10.34 1.00
N PHE A 137 -4.94 10.60 2.26
CA PHE A 137 -4.04 11.70 2.62
C PHE A 137 -2.56 11.29 2.66
N CYS A 138 -2.22 10.04 2.34
CA CYS A 138 -0.83 9.60 2.32
C CYS A 138 -0.13 10.16 1.07
N PRO A 139 0.85 11.07 1.20
CA PRO A 139 1.51 11.66 0.02
C PRO A 139 2.46 10.69 -0.68
N PHE A 140 2.82 9.57 -0.04
CA PHE A 140 3.74 8.56 -0.55
C PHE A 140 3.02 7.28 -0.99
N ASP A 141 1.68 7.25 -0.94
CA ASP A 141 0.87 6.06 -1.22
C ASP A 141 1.31 4.82 -0.40
N ALA A 142 1.83 5.05 0.81
CA ALA A 142 2.43 4.01 1.65
C ALA A 142 1.41 3.18 2.45
N ILE A 143 0.24 3.74 2.73
CA ILE A 143 -0.85 3.07 3.44
C ILE A 143 -2.06 3.00 2.52
N LYS A 144 -2.65 1.82 2.38
CA LYS A 144 -3.80 1.53 1.52
C LYS A 144 -4.86 0.75 2.29
N MET A 145 -6.07 0.62 1.75
CA MET A 145 -7.14 -0.15 2.41
C MET A 145 -7.11 -1.60 1.95
N ASN A 146 -7.13 -2.53 2.90
CA ASN A 146 -7.16 -3.97 2.65
C ASN A 146 -8.61 -4.48 2.53
N HIS A 147 -8.75 -5.69 1.98
CA HIS A 147 -10.02 -6.40 1.81
C HIS A 147 -10.32 -7.42 2.90
N ASP A 148 -9.39 -7.65 3.82
CA ASP A 148 -9.57 -8.59 4.93
C ASP A 148 -10.61 -8.05 5.91
N TYR A 149 -11.74 -8.76 6.04
CA TYR A 149 -12.85 -8.42 6.94
C TYR A 149 -13.08 -9.45 8.07
N GLU A 150 -12.39 -10.60 8.02
CA GLU A 150 -12.56 -11.70 8.98
C GLU A 150 -11.60 -11.56 10.16
N LEU A 151 -11.74 -10.48 10.93
CA LEU A 151 -10.81 -10.09 12.00
C LEU A 151 -11.37 -10.32 13.41
N ALA A 152 -12.40 -11.16 13.53
CA ALA A 152 -13.03 -11.45 14.81
C ALA A 152 -12.06 -12.23 15.72
N VAL A 153 -11.80 -11.69 16.90
CA VAL A 153 -10.89 -12.25 17.90
C VAL A 153 -11.52 -12.11 19.31
N TYR A 154 -10.99 -12.85 20.28
CA TYR A 154 -11.58 -12.90 21.64
C TYR A 154 -11.11 -11.75 22.52
N ASP A 155 -9.84 -11.38 22.41
CA ASP A 155 -9.21 -10.36 23.25
C ASP A 155 -8.83 -9.14 22.42
N ARG A 156 -8.94 -7.95 23.03
CA ARG A 156 -8.52 -6.71 22.36
C ARG A 156 -7.00 -6.61 22.24
N TYR A 157 -6.29 -6.84 23.34
CA TYR A 157 -4.83 -6.79 23.38
C TYR A 157 -4.29 -8.22 23.55
N PRO A 158 -3.34 -8.66 22.71
CA PRO A 158 -2.70 -7.94 21.59
C PRO A 158 -3.46 -8.03 20.24
N GLN A 159 -4.53 -8.82 20.14
CA GLN A 159 -5.04 -9.34 18.86
C GLN A 159 -5.73 -8.30 17.94
N LEU A 160 -6.21 -7.16 18.46
CA LEU A 160 -6.81 -6.06 17.68
C LEU A 160 -5.86 -4.85 17.53
N VAL A 161 -4.65 -4.91 18.07
CA VAL A 161 -3.65 -3.86 17.88
C VAL A 161 -2.58 -4.39 16.95
N TYR A 162 -2.71 -3.99 15.69
CA TYR A 162 -1.85 -4.48 14.63
C TYR A 162 -0.52 -3.75 14.65
N ASP A 163 0.56 -4.50 14.60
CA ASP A 163 1.90 -3.95 14.48
C ASP A 163 2.31 -3.69 13.02
N LYS A 164 3.46 -3.05 12.83
CA LYS A 164 4.02 -2.76 11.51
C LYS A 164 4.16 -4.03 10.68
N THR A 165 4.60 -5.12 11.28
CA THR A 165 4.91 -6.36 10.57
C THR A 165 3.64 -7.09 10.11
N GLU A 166 2.55 -6.99 10.83
CA GLU A 166 1.24 -7.54 10.49
C GLU A 166 0.56 -6.71 9.40
N LEU A 167 0.74 -5.40 9.43
CA LEU A 167 0.19 -4.47 8.44
C LEU A 167 0.95 -4.49 7.12
N THR A 168 2.23 -4.86 7.12
CA THR A 168 3.09 -4.78 5.94
C THR A 168 2.77 -5.87 4.93
N VAL A 169 2.44 -5.45 3.71
CA VAL A 169 2.15 -6.30 2.56
C VAL A 169 3.01 -5.89 1.37
N PRO A 170 3.38 -6.84 0.49
CA PRO A 170 4.15 -6.52 -0.70
C PRO A 170 3.28 -5.79 -1.73
N ILE A 171 3.91 -4.99 -2.59
CA ILE A 171 3.19 -4.19 -3.60
C ILE A 171 2.35 -5.04 -4.55
N GLU A 172 2.78 -6.26 -4.88
CA GLU A 172 2.05 -7.17 -5.75
C GLU A 172 0.72 -7.61 -5.12
N TYR A 173 0.64 -7.65 -3.79
CA TYR A 173 -0.61 -7.91 -3.09
C TYR A 173 -1.62 -6.78 -3.32
N TYR A 174 -1.16 -5.53 -3.25
CA TYR A 174 -2.00 -4.37 -3.56
C TYR A 174 -2.38 -4.30 -5.04
N ALA A 175 -1.44 -4.54 -5.96
CA ALA A 175 -1.70 -4.59 -7.40
C ALA A 175 -2.70 -5.71 -7.75
N ALA A 176 -2.70 -6.80 -6.99
CA ALA A 176 -3.77 -7.77 -7.04
C ALA A 176 -5.07 -7.12 -6.54
N LEU A 177 -5.21 -6.74 -5.28
CA LEU A 177 -6.52 -6.28 -4.77
C LEU A 177 -7.13 -5.10 -5.57
N TRP A 178 -6.31 -4.16 -6.05
CA TRP A 178 -6.73 -2.90 -6.69
C TRP A 178 -6.14 -2.71 -8.09
N PRO A 179 -6.50 -3.52 -9.10
CA PRO A 179 -5.82 -3.50 -10.40
C PRO A 179 -6.08 -2.23 -11.21
N THR A 180 -7.30 -1.70 -11.18
CA THR A 180 -7.68 -0.49 -11.93
C THR A 180 -6.98 0.72 -11.33
N GLN A 181 -7.01 0.82 -10.00
CA GLN A 181 -6.38 1.94 -9.31
C GLN A 181 -4.85 1.85 -9.36
N TYR A 182 -4.27 0.67 -9.18
CA TYR A 182 -2.83 0.48 -9.30
C TYR A 182 -2.31 0.89 -10.69
N ALA A 183 -3.00 0.49 -11.76
CA ALA A 183 -2.64 0.90 -13.11
C ALA A 183 -2.69 2.43 -13.27
N ALA A 184 -3.73 3.09 -12.74
CA ALA A 184 -3.83 4.56 -12.76
C ALA A 184 -2.70 5.23 -11.96
N GLU A 185 -2.41 4.73 -10.76
CA GLU A 185 -1.31 5.23 -9.91
C GLU A 185 0.04 5.08 -10.60
N GLU A 186 0.31 3.94 -11.24
CA GLU A 186 1.55 3.71 -11.98
C GLU A 186 1.68 4.62 -13.22
N THR A 187 0.59 4.87 -13.94
CA THR A 187 0.63 5.87 -15.04
C THR A 187 0.93 7.27 -14.52
N ARG A 188 0.33 7.66 -13.39
CA ARG A 188 0.60 8.96 -12.75
C ARG A 188 2.05 9.07 -12.31
N ARG A 189 2.60 8.03 -11.67
CA ARG A 189 4.00 8.00 -11.21
C ARG A 189 4.98 8.08 -12.38
N LYS A 190 4.71 7.41 -13.50
CA LYS A 190 5.53 7.52 -14.73
C LYS A 190 5.51 8.94 -15.28
N GLN A 191 4.35 9.57 -15.37
CA GLN A 191 4.22 10.96 -15.81
C GLN A 191 4.96 11.93 -14.89
N GLU A 192 4.81 11.79 -13.57
CA GLU A 192 5.53 12.61 -12.58
C GLU A 192 7.05 12.40 -12.67
N ALA A 193 7.51 11.17 -12.90
CA ALA A 193 8.93 10.87 -13.08
C ALA A 193 9.49 11.47 -14.37
N GLU A 194 8.77 11.35 -15.49
CA GLU A 194 9.14 11.98 -16.77
C GLU A 194 9.18 13.51 -16.66
N GLU A 195 8.20 14.12 -15.99
CA GLU A 195 8.16 15.56 -15.75
C GLU A 195 9.33 16.02 -14.87
N LYS A 196 9.64 15.28 -13.80
CA LYS A 196 10.82 15.55 -12.95
C LYS A 196 12.10 15.46 -13.76
N ARG A 197 12.28 14.41 -14.56
CA ARG A 197 13.44 14.24 -15.44
C ARG A 197 13.54 15.37 -16.46
N ALA A 198 12.45 15.76 -17.11
CA ALA A 198 12.44 16.89 -18.04
C ALA A 198 12.79 18.22 -17.35
N LYS A 199 12.29 18.45 -16.12
CA LYS A 199 12.66 19.63 -15.31
C LYS A 199 14.13 19.62 -14.92
N GLU A 200 14.70 18.47 -14.58
CA GLU A 200 16.12 18.30 -14.26
C GLU A 200 17.00 18.50 -15.50
N GLU A 201 16.63 17.92 -16.64
CA GLU A 201 17.31 18.09 -17.93
C GLU A 201 17.25 19.56 -18.38
N ALA A 202 16.10 20.24 -18.24
CA ALA A 202 15.96 21.66 -18.53
C ALA A 202 16.80 22.53 -17.57
N LYS A 203 16.83 22.21 -16.26
CA LYS A 203 17.69 22.87 -15.28
C LYS A 203 19.17 22.65 -15.60
N ALA A 204 19.56 21.44 -16.00
CA ALA A 204 20.93 21.10 -16.38
C ALA A 204 21.34 21.82 -17.67
N ALA A 205 20.47 21.87 -18.69
CA ALA A 205 20.68 22.61 -19.92
C ALA A 205 20.79 24.13 -19.68
N ALA A 206 19.94 24.68 -18.80
CA ALA A 206 20.01 26.09 -18.40
C ALA A 206 21.29 26.40 -17.59
N ALA A 207 21.71 25.50 -16.71
CA ALA A 207 22.98 25.62 -15.99
C ALA A 207 24.19 25.55 -16.94
N ALA A 208 24.16 24.63 -17.92
CA ALA A 208 25.19 24.51 -18.95
C ALA A 208 25.24 25.74 -19.87
N ALA A 209 24.09 26.30 -20.25
CA ALA A 209 24.02 27.54 -21.03
C ALA A 209 24.55 28.75 -20.24
N LYS A 210 24.23 28.86 -18.95
CA LYS A 210 24.80 29.88 -18.06
C LYS A 210 26.31 29.73 -17.88
N ALA A 211 26.82 28.50 -17.75
CA ALA A 211 28.25 28.23 -17.67
C ALA A 211 28.97 28.60 -18.98
N LYS A 212 28.37 28.33 -20.14
CA LYS A 212 28.89 28.74 -21.45
C LYS A 212 28.84 30.26 -21.65
N ALA A 213 27.83 30.95 -21.14
CA ALA A 213 27.74 32.41 -21.19
C ALA A 213 28.75 33.09 -20.26
N ALA A 214 29.01 32.53 -19.07
CA ALA A 214 30.03 33.02 -18.15
C ALA A 214 31.46 32.82 -18.69
N ALA A 215 31.70 31.74 -19.44
CA ALA A 215 32.98 31.51 -20.12
C ALA A 215 33.19 32.38 -21.39
N ALA A 216 32.14 33.08 -21.86
CA ALA A 216 32.20 33.95 -23.03
C ALA A 216 32.36 35.45 -22.67
N SER A 217 32.39 35.80 -21.38
CA SER A 217 32.51 37.17 -20.88
C SER A 217 33.84 37.46 -20.17
N ASP A 218 34.94 36.87 -20.63
CA ASP A 218 36.31 37.25 -20.22
C ASP A 218 36.93 38.20 -21.26
N ASP A 219 36.43 39.43 -21.36
CA ASP A 219 37.21 40.58 -21.87
C ASP A 219 36.76 41.91 -21.19
N LYS A 220 37.55 42.31 -20.16
CA LYS A 220 37.79 43.67 -19.59
C LYS A 220 36.82 44.29 -18.56
N PRO A 221 37.31 45.18 -17.65
CA PRO A 221 38.38 45.06 -16.66
C PRO A 221 37.83 44.89 -15.21
N GLN A 222 38.67 44.37 -14.31
CA GLN A 222 38.33 43.99 -12.93
C GLN A 222 37.86 45.15 -12.05
N ALA A 223 36.73 44.95 -11.37
CA ALA A 223 36.39 45.63 -10.12
C ALA A 223 36.54 44.63 -8.96
N GLU A 224 37.31 44.99 -7.95
CA GLU A 224 37.74 44.16 -6.81
C GLU A 224 36.58 43.44 -6.10
N LYS A 225 36.69 42.12 -5.98
CA LYS A 225 35.99 41.32 -4.97
C LYS A 225 37.03 40.47 -4.25
N LYS A 226 37.20 40.72 -2.95
CA LYS A 226 38.25 40.16 -2.10
C LYS A 226 38.11 38.62 -1.97
N GLU A 227 38.97 37.87 -2.66
CA GLU A 227 39.13 36.42 -2.48
C GLU A 227 39.84 36.11 -1.14
N ARG A 228 39.39 35.06 -0.45
CA ARG A 228 40.04 34.52 0.76
C ARG A 228 41.22 33.64 0.37
N THR A 229 42.28 33.65 1.17
CA THR A 229 43.57 33.04 0.79
C THR A 229 43.50 31.52 0.74
N PRO A 230 44.28 30.86 -0.15
CA PRO A 230 44.27 29.40 -0.33
C PRO A 230 44.53 28.59 0.95
N GLU A 231 45.28 29.16 1.90
CA GLU A 231 45.63 28.54 3.19
C GLU A 231 44.40 28.39 4.11
N GLU A 232 43.47 29.36 4.11
CA GLU A 232 42.24 29.31 4.91
C GLU A 232 41.27 28.21 4.42
N MET A 233 41.33 27.90 3.12
CA MET A 233 40.52 26.86 2.48
C MET A 233 41.04 25.44 2.74
N GLU A 234 42.36 25.27 2.86
CA GLU A 234 43.00 24.02 3.30
C GLU A 234 42.68 23.72 4.77
N GLU A 235 42.75 24.73 5.64
CA GLU A 235 42.46 24.58 7.08
C GLU A 235 41.00 24.17 7.34
N MET A 236 40.06 24.71 6.57
CA MET A 236 38.65 24.31 6.64
C MET A 236 38.41 22.88 6.15
N LYS A 237 39.15 22.42 5.14
CA LYS A 237 39.07 21.03 4.65
C LYS A 237 39.65 20.03 5.65
N GLN A 238 40.73 20.39 6.36
CA GLN A 238 41.29 19.56 7.42
C GLN A 238 40.32 19.43 8.61
N LYS A 239 39.74 20.54 9.07
CA LYS A 239 38.72 20.52 10.14
C LYS A 239 37.48 19.69 9.78
N ALA A 240 37.09 19.67 8.50
CA ALA A 240 36.00 18.83 8.02
C ALA A 240 36.33 17.33 8.01
N ARG A 241 37.59 16.97 7.67
CA ARG A 241 38.06 15.58 7.64
C ARG A 241 38.21 14.99 9.05
N GLU A 242 38.68 15.78 10.01
CA GLU A 242 38.78 15.36 11.41
C GLU A 242 37.40 15.10 12.03
N LYS A 243 36.41 15.93 11.69
CA LYS A 243 35.02 15.75 12.13
C LYS A 243 34.37 14.50 11.54
N ALA A 244 34.74 14.12 10.32
CA ALA A 244 34.30 12.89 9.67
C ALA A 244 35.00 11.63 10.24
N ALA A 245 36.25 11.75 10.68
CA ALA A 245 36.98 10.66 11.33
C ALA A 245 36.43 10.36 12.74
N ALA A 246 36.06 11.40 13.50
CA ALA A 246 35.45 11.25 14.82
C ALA A 246 34.07 10.55 14.79
N ALA A 247 33.35 10.67 13.67
CA ALA A 247 32.04 10.03 13.48
C ALA A 247 32.13 8.52 13.18
N LYS A 248 33.27 8.03 12.67
CA LYS A 248 33.44 6.62 12.30
C LYS A 248 33.90 5.70 13.44
N ALA A 249 34.19 6.24 14.62
CA ALA A 249 34.71 5.47 15.76
C ALA A 249 33.62 4.93 16.72
N LYS A 250 32.32 5.08 16.40
CA LYS A 250 31.20 4.73 17.31
C LYS A 250 30.21 3.67 16.81
N ALA A 251 30.50 2.95 15.74
CA ALA A 251 29.59 1.93 15.21
C ALA A 251 30.26 0.56 15.15
N LYS A 252 30.04 -0.26 16.17
CA LYS A 252 30.09 -1.73 16.08
C LYS A 252 29.38 -2.33 17.31
N ASP A 253 28.16 -2.82 17.14
CA ASP A 253 27.88 -4.26 17.15
C ASP A 253 26.39 -4.57 16.84
N GLY A 254 26.17 -5.73 16.23
CA GLY A 254 24.92 -6.50 16.32
C GLY A 254 23.98 -6.48 15.11
N GLY A 255 23.72 -7.65 14.51
CA GLY A 255 22.43 -7.85 13.81
C GLY A 255 22.24 -8.98 12.78
N ASP A 256 23.00 -10.08 12.78
CA ASP A 256 22.85 -11.09 11.71
C ASP A 256 21.64 -12.05 11.85
N ALA A 257 20.87 -12.06 12.95
CA ALA A 257 19.76 -13.00 13.14
C ALA A 257 18.37 -12.50 12.66
N GLU A 258 18.17 -11.19 12.57
CA GLU A 258 16.88 -10.58 12.20
C GLU A 258 16.67 -10.53 10.67
N ALA A 259 17.77 -10.43 9.93
CA ALA A 259 17.79 -10.41 8.47
C ALA A 259 17.34 -11.75 7.85
N ASP A 260 17.70 -12.88 8.45
CA ASP A 260 17.36 -14.21 7.94
C ASP A 260 15.87 -14.56 8.15
N ALA A 261 15.26 -14.12 9.26
CA ALA A 261 13.83 -14.28 9.50
C ALA A 261 12.98 -13.42 8.54
N LYS A 262 13.43 -12.20 8.24
CA LYS A 262 12.78 -11.29 7.28
C LYS A 262 12.83 -11.85 5.86
N LYS A 263 13.95 -12.47 5.48
CA LYS A 263 14.13 -13.11 4.17
C LYS A 263 13.19 -14.30 3.97
N ALA A 264 13.06 -15.18 4.97
CA ALA A 264 12.17 -16.35 4.88
C ALA A 264 10.68 -15.97 4.72
N ARG A 265 10.20 -14.95 5.46
CA ARG A 265 8.81 -14.48 5.35
C ARG A 265 8.57 -13.73 4.03
N MET A 266 9.56 -12.98 3.55
CA MET A 266 9.48 -12.29 2.25
C MET A 266 9.44 -13.29 1.07
N GLU A 267 10.18 -14.40 1.16
CA GLU A 267 10.07 -15.50 0.19
C GLU A 267 8.70 -16.19 0.23
N GLU A 268 8.12 -16.39 1.42
CA GLU A 268 6.77 -16.94 1.55
C GLU A 268 5.70 -16.02 0.94
N MET A 269 5.81 -14.70 1.16
CA MET A 269 4.89 -13.72 0.56
C MET A 269 5.07 -13.59 -0.95
N LYS A 270 6.30 -13.65 -1.46
CA LYS A 270 6.59 -13.71 -2.90
C LYS A 270 5.96 -14.95 -3.54
N ARG A 271 5.99 -16.11 -2.86
CA ARG A 271 5.30 -17.33 -3.31
C ARG A 271 3.78 -17.14 -3.37
N LYS A 272 3.16 -16.59 -2.33
CA LYS A 272 1.71 -16.30 -2.29
C LYS A 272 1.30 -15.29 -3.36
N ALA A 273 2.13 -14.28 -3.62
CA ALA A 273 1.90 -13.29 -4.68
C ALA A 273 1.97 -13.91 -6.08
N GLN A 274 2.94 -14.80 -6.33
CA GLN A 274 3.04 -15.54 -7.59
C GLN A 274 1.87 -16.50 -7.82
N GLU A 275 1.37 -17.16 -6.77
CA GLU A 275 0.16 -17.99 -6.83
C GLU A 275 -1.08 -17.14 -7.19
N LYS A 276 -1.26 -15.97 -6.55
CA LYS A 276 -2.35 -15.02 -6.88
C LYS A 276 -2.21 -14.41 -8.29
N ALA A 277 -1.00 -14.13 -8.75
CA ALA A 277 -0.77 -13.62 -10.11
C ALA A 277 -1.05 -14.69 -11.18
N LYS A 278 -0.74 -15.96 -10.90
CA LYS A 278 -1.11 -17.09 -11.76
C LYS A 278 -2.62 -17.30 -11.80
N GLN A 279 -3.31 -17.15 -10.66
CA GLN A 279 -4.77 -17.17 -10.59
C GLN A 279 -5.39 -16.12 -11.52
N ARG A 280 -4.83 -14.90 -11.55
CA ARG A 280 -5.30 -13.81 -12.43
C ARG A 280 -4.99 -13.96 -13.91
N LYS A 281 -3.89 -14.64 -14.27
CA LYS A 281 -3.59 -14.95 -15.67
C LYS A 281 -4.45 -16.08 -16.23
N ALA A 282 -5.01 -16.94 -15.39
CA ALA A 282 -6.01 -17.92 -15.80
C ALA A 282 -7.43 -17.32 -15.90
N GLU A 283 -7.61 -16.05 -15.49
CA GLU A 283 -8.86 -15.27 -15.60
C GLU A 283 -8.96 -14.44 -16.90
N GLN A 284 -7.93 -14.44 -17.75
CA GLN A 284 -7.93 -13.83 -19.10
C GLN A 284 -8.07 -14.91 -20.17
#